data_AF-A0A7C4GUV9-F1
#
_entry.id   AF-A0A7C4GUV9-F1
#
_cell.length_a   1.000
_cell.length_b   1.000
_cell.length_c   1.000
_cell.angle_alpha   90.00
_cell.angle_beta   90.00
_cell.angle_gamma   90.00
#
_symmetry.space_group_name_H-M   'P 1'
#
loop_
_entity.id
_entity.type
_entity.pdbx_description
1 polymer ?
#
loop_
_entity_poly.entity_id
_entity_poly.type
_entity_poly.pdbx_seq_one_letter_code
_entity_poly.pdbx_strand_id
1 'polypeptide(L)'
;KYLLTGGFPLPIEEVFTRGRISFETRKVYVDWLKNDFSKLGRNETYMKEVLAYIINSRLAPVSWLSISRETSISSPHTTQAYVEDLENLFIVKVVNFIGVDSKILYRKNKKIHITDPFLYDTICEFVDAEPVVDDKLESVVATHLARKYPVFYWRNKTEVDIVVLTDNRQLGIEVKTTAGSWIKPKHLKNTLVLTRFQIPLFLASINV
;
A
#
# COMPACT_ATOMS: atom_id res chain seq x y z
N LYS A 1 1.47 -4.05 -18.35
CA LYS A 1 0.62 -2.85 -18.53
C LYS A 1 -0.08 -2.42 -17.25
N TYR A 2 -0.62 -3.34 -16.43
CA TYR A 2 -1.29 -3.00 -15.17
C TYR A 2 -0.44 -2.15 -14.20
N LEU A 3 0.86 -2.45 -14.02
CA LEU A 3 1.75 -1.65 -13.16
C LEU A 3 1.95 -0.18 -13.56
N LEU A 4 1.55 0.18 -14.78
CA LEU A 4 1.58 1.56 -15.26
C LEU A 4 0.19 2.22 -15.16
N THR A 5 -0.85 1.46 -15.51
CA THR A 5 -2.21 1.98 -15.75
C THR A 5 -3.14 1.81 -14.57
N GLY A 6 -2.85 0.86 -13.67
CA GLY A 6 -3.77 0.47 -12.63
C GLY A 6 -5.09 -0.08 -13.16
N GLY A 7 -6.12 0.00 -12.33
CA GLY A 7 -7.50 -0.34 -12.67
C GLY A 7 -8.31 0.83 -13.23
N PHE A 8 -7.68 1.96 -13.57
CA PHE A 8 -8.38 3.20 -13.92
C PHE A 8 -8.63 3.33 -15.43
N PRO A 9 -9.87 3.57 -15.88
CA PRO A 9 -10.20 3.59 -17.31
C PRO A 9 -9.42 4.60 -18.15
N LEU A 10 -9.25 5.84 -17.66
CA LEU A 10 -8.54 6.90 -18.40
C LEU A 10 -7.05 6.56 -18.62
N PRO A 11 -6.26 6.21 -17.58
CA PRO A 11 -4.90 5.70 -17.77
C PRO A 11 -4.80 4.49 -18.71
N ILE A 12 -5.76 3.56 -18.63
CA ILE A 12 -5.80 2.40 -19.53
C ILE A 12 -5.97 2.87 -20.97
N GLU A 13 -6.97 3.69 -21.26
CA GLU A 13 -7.21 4.21 -22.61
C GLU A 13 -5.96 4.91 -23.17
N GLU A 14 -5.39 5.88 -22.44
CA GLU A 14 -4.26 6.67 -22.93
C GLU A 14 -3.01 5.83 -23.19
N VAL A 15 -2.74 4.83 -22.35
CA VAL A 15 -1.59 3.94 -22.60
C VAL A 15 -1.82 3.07 -23.83
N PHE A 16 -3.06 2.67 -24.13
CA PHE A 16 -3.36 1.86 -25.31
C PHE A 16 -3.46 2.69 -26.60
N THR A 17 -3.82 3.97 -26.54
CA THR A 17 -3.94 4.84 -27.73
C THR A 17 -2.72 5.72 -27.97
N ARG A 18 -2.06 6.19 -26.91
CA ARG A 18 -0.94 7.16 -26.97
C ARG A 18 0.38 6.63 -26.38
N GLY A 19 0.36 5.47 -25.71
CA GLY A 19 1.55 4.85 -25.12
C GLY A 19 2.03 5.49 -23.81
N ARG A 20 1.35 6.52 -23.30
CA ARG A 20 1.70 7.24 -22.07
C ARG A 20 0.46 7.80 -21.39
N ILE A 21 0.55 7.98 -20.07
CA ILE A 21 -0.47 8.68 -19.29
C ILE A 21 -0.14 10.16 -19.30
N SER A 22 -1.14 11.02 -19.55
CA SER A 22 -0.96 12.46 -19.57
C SER A 22 -0.88 13.06 -18.17
N PHE A 23 -0.29 14.25 -18.07
CA PHE A 23 -0.26 15.03 -16.83
C PHE A 23 -1.68 15.41 -16.42
N GLU A 24 -2.52 15.75 -17.40
CA GLU A 24 -3.92 16.11 -17.22
C GLU A 24 -4.70 14.97 -16.57
N THR A 25 -4.50 13.71 -17.02
CA THR A 25 -5.12 12.54 -16.40
C THR A 25 -4.72 12.41 -14.93
N ARG A 26 -3.43 12.52 -14.60
CA ARG A 26 -2.96 12.44 -13.20
C ARG A 26 -3.55 13.56 -12.34
N LYS A 27 -3.56 14.78 -12.89
CA LYS A 27 -4.13 15.96 -12.24
C LYS A 27 -5.61 15.77 -11.89
N VAL A 28 -6.41 15.16 -12.76
CA VAL A 28 -7.83 14.87 -12.48
C VAL A 28 -8.01 14.07 -11.19
N TYR A 29 -7.18 13.05 -10.95
CA TYR A 29 -7.28 12.23 -9.73
C TYR A 29 -6.72 12.92 -8.49
N VAL A 30 -5.69 13.74 -8.63
CA VAL A 30 -5.20 14.60 -7.54
C VAL A 30 -6.26 15.62 -7.14
N ASP A 31 -6.87 16.31 -8.12
CA ASP A 31 -7.91 17.31 -7.87
C ASP A 31 -9.18 16.67 -7.28
N TRP A 32 -9.53 15.44 -7.70
CA TRP A 32 -10.58 14.64 -7.05
C TRP A 32 -10.29 14.41 -5.57
N LEU A 33 -9.09 13.93 -5.24
CA LEU A 33 -8.68 13.66 -3.86
C LEU A 33 -8.72 14.93 -3.00
N LYS A 34 -8.20 16.06 -3.51
CA LYS A 34 -8.25 17.36 -2.85
C LYS A 34 -9.69 17.82 -2.57
N ASN A 35 -10.57 17.67 -3.56
CA ASN A 35 -11.97 18.04 -3.42
C ASN A 35 -12.68 17.23 -2.34
N ASP A 36 -12.43 15.92 -2.26
CA ASP A 36 -13.04 15.09 -1.21
C ASP A 36 -12.48 15.41 0.17
N PHE A 37 -11.18 15.68 0.31
CA PHE A 37 -10.60 16.17 1.56
C PHE A 37 -11.18 17.52 1.99
N SER A 38 -11.39 18.43 1.05
CA SER A 38 -12.03 19.73 1.31
C SER A 38 -13.45 19.56 1.84
N LYS A 39 -14.25 18.66 1.26
CA LYS A 39 -15.61 18.33 1.75
C LYS A 39 -15.62 17.72 3.15
N LEU A 40 -14.57 16.98 3.51
CA LEU A 40 -14.38 16.44 4.87
C LEU A 40 -13.89 17.50 5.87
N GLY A 41 -13.70 18.76 5.44
CA GLY A 41 -13.16 19.83 6.28
C GLY A 41 -11.69 19.62 6.64
N ARG A 42 -10.96 18.81 5.85
CA ARG A 42 -9.55 18.53 6.07
C ARG A 42 -8.66 19.55 5.36
N ASN A 43 -7.55 19.88 6.00
CA ASN A 43 -6.48 20.67 5.42
C ASN A 43 -5.72 19.85 4.35
N GLU A 44 -5.64 20.37 3.12
CA GLU A 44 -4.95 19.75 1.98
C GLU A 44 -3.44 19.60 2.21
N THR A 45 -2.79 20.58 2.83
CA THR A 45 -1.34 20.53 3.13
C THR A 45 -1.03 19.35 4.04
N TYR A 46 -1.82 19.14 5.09
CA TYR A 46 -1.68 17.98 5.98
C TYR A 46 -1.87 16.65 5.25
N MET A 47 -2.83 16.57 4.31
CA MET A 47 -2.99 15.39 3.46
C MET A 47 -1.74 15.15 2.62
N LYS A 48 -1.21 16.19 1.97
CA LYS A 48 0.00 16.10 1.15
C LYS A 48 1.21 15.63 1.97
N GLU A 49 1.42 16.18 3.16
CA GLU A 49 2.49 15.78 4.08
C GLU A 49 2.35 14.32 4.55
N VAL A 50 1.13 13.89 4.88
CA VAL A 50 0.85 12.49 5.26
C VAL A 50 1.15 11.54 4.10
N LEU A 51 0.72 11.87 2.89
CA LEU A 51 1.03 11.08 1.69
C LEU A 51 2.53 11.04 1.41
N ALA A 52 3.22 12.18 1.55
CA ALA A 52 4.67 12.26 1.38
C ALA A 52 5.39 11.34 2.37
N TYR A 53 4.98 11.36 3.64
CA TYR A 53 5.54 10.46 4.65
C TYR A 53 5.26 8.98 4.32
N ILE A 54 4.04 8.64 3.90
CA ILE A 54 3.68 7.25 3.52
C ILE A 54 4.59 6.76 2.39
N ILE A 55 4.75 7.54 1.31
CA ILE A 55 5.62 7.17 0.18
C ILE A 55 7.09 7.05 0.61
N ASN A 56 7.59 8.01 1.38
CA ASN A 56 9.00 8.04 1.80
C ASN A 56 9.34 6.99 2.87
N SER A 57 8.34 6.44 3.57
CA SER A 57 8.54 5.34 4.51
C SER A 57 8.92 4.02 3.82
N ARG A 58 8.73 3.91 2.48
CA ARG A 58 9.07 2.71 1.69
C ARG A 58 8.50 1.42 2.29
N LEU A 59 7.22 1.46 2.65
CA LEU A 59 6.47 0.38 3.33
C LEU A 59 7.08 -0.11 4.65
N ALA A 60 8.03 0.62 5.23
CA ALA A 60 8.49 0.32 6.59
C ALA A 60 7.30 0.46 7.57
N PRO A 61 7.19 -0.39 8.61
CA PRO A 61 6.12 -0.25 9.58
C PRO A 61 6.19 1.06 10.36
N VAL A 62 5.16 1.90 10.26
CA VAL A 62 5.08 3.23 10.88
C VAL A 62 4.07 3.29 12.04
N SER A 63 4.22 4.28 12.91
CA SER A 63 3.25 4.58 13.97
C SER A 63 2.58 5.92 13.71
N TRP A 64 1.39 6.16 14.26
CA TRP A 64 0.74 7.47 14.13
C TRP A 64 1.60 8.61 14.69
N LEU A 65 2.36 8.33 15.75
CA LEU A 65 3.30 9.29 16.34
C LEU A 65 4.49 9.59 15.42
N SER A 66 4.98 8.61 14.67
CA SER A 66 6.10 8.85 13.75
C SER A 66 5.66 9.69 12.55
N ILE A 67 4.44 9.48 12.05
CA ILE A 67 3.87 10.35 11.01
C ILE A 67 3.64 11.78 11.58
N SER A 68 3.06 11.92 12.77
CA SER A 68 2.78 13.25 13.35
C SER A 68 4.06 14.07 13.62
N ARG A 69 5.19 13.40 13.92
CA ARG A 69 6.48 14.07 14.16
C ARG A 69 7.15 14.60 12.89
N GLU A 70 6.83 14.03 11.74
CA GLU A 70 7.41 14.36 10.44
C GLU A 70 6.43 15.16 9.56
N THR A 71 5.31 15.60 10.15
CA THR A 71 4.30 16.42 9.49
C THR A 71 3.97 17.62 10.38
N SER A 72 3.25 18.59 9.82
CA SER A 72 2.73 19.75 10.55
C SER A 72 1.53 19.40 11.45
N ILE A 73 1.14 18.12 11.55
CA ILE A 73 0.05 17.62 12.39
C ILE A 73 0.57 17.32 13.79
N SER A 74 0.14 18.06 14.80
CA SER A 74 0.66 17.90 16.17
C SER A 74 0.16 16.67 16.93
N SER A 75 -0.94 16.03 16.48
CA SER A 75 -1.59 14.94 17.22
C SER A 75 -1.58 13.63 16.43
N PRO A 76 -1.05 12.53 17.00
CA PRO A 76 -1.16 11.19 16.40
C PRO A 76 -2.60 10.78 16.10
N HIS A 77 -3.58 11.24 16.89
CA HIS A 77 -4.99 10.97 16.65
C HIS A 77 -5.50 11.66 15.39
N THR A 78 -5.10 12.92 15.16
CA THR A 78 -5.44 13.63 13.91
C THR A 78 -4.79 12.94 12.72
N THR A 79 -3.53 12.53 12.86
CA THR A 79 -2.83 11.79 11.80
C THR A 79 -3.52 10.47 11.46
N GLN A 80 -3.95 9.70 12.48
CA GLN A 80 -4.75 8.50 12.27
C GLN A 80 -6.02 8.82 11.48
N ALA A 81 -6.75 9.86 11.85
CA ALA A 81 -7.99 10.25 11.16
C ALA A 81 -7.75 10.61 9.68
N TYR A 82 -6.62 11.27 9.36
CA TYR A 82 -6.23 11.55 7.96
C TYR A 82 -5.95 10.27 7.16
N VAL A 83 -5.26 9.30 7.77
CA VAL A 83 -4.99 8.00 7.11
C VAL A 83 -6.27 7.18 6.96
N GLU A 84 -7.18 7.25 7.94
CA GLU A 84 -8.51 6.62 7.87
C GLU A 84 -9.36 7.24 6.76
N ASP A 85 -9.35 8.56 6.59
CA ASP A 85 -10.02 9.23 5.47
C ASP A 85 -9.45 8.76 4.12
N LEU A 86 -8.12 8.63 4.00
CA LEU A 86 -7.48 8.07 2.81
C LEU A 86 -7.86 6.60 2.57
N GLU A 87 -7.99 5.78 3.62
CA GLU A 87 -8.40 4.38 3.49
C GLU A 87 -9.87 4.27 3.07
N ASN A 88 -10.75 5.11 3.63
CA ASN A 88 -12.17 5.19 3.26
C ASN A 88 -12.39 5.67 1.82
N LEU A 89 -11.50 6.51 1.30
CA LEU A 89 -11.46 6.93 -0.10
C LEU A 89 -10.75 5.92 -1.02
N PHE A 90 -10.38 4.74 -0.51
CA PHE A 90 -9.66 3.70 -1.23
C PHE A 90 -8.33 4.16 -1.82
N ILE A 91 -7.68 5.16 -1.23
CA ILE A 91 -6.34 5.63 -1.65
C ILE A 91 -5.26 4.75 -1.04
N VAL A 92 -5.42 4.43 0.25
CA VAL A 92 -4.47 3.61 1.00
C VAL A 92 -5.15 2.38 1.59
N LYS A 93 -4.34 1.38 1.92
CA LYS A 93 -4.74 0.22 2.71
C LYS A 93 -3.86 0.11 3.93
N VAL A 94 -4.47 0.14 5.11
CA VAL A 94 -3.76 -0.03 6.38
C VAL A 94 -3.69 -1.52 6.70
N VAL A 95 -2.46 -2.03 6.86
CA VAL A 95 -2.17 -3.43 7.14
C VAL A 95 -1.60 -3.56 8.55
N ASN A 96 -2.33 -4.30 9.39
CA ASN A 96 -2.00 -4.47 10.80
C ASN A 96 -0.96 -5.58 11.03
N PHE A 97 -0.23 -5.48 12.14
CA PHE A 97 0.61 -6.56 12.62
C PHE A 97 -0.25 -7.74 13.11
N ILE A 98 0.12 -8.97 12.74
CA ILE A 98 -0.44 -10.20 13.30
C ILE A 98 0.57 -10.93 14.18
N GLY A 99 0.13 -11.40 15.35
CA GLY A 99 0.93 -12.23 16.26
C GLY A 99 1.10 -13.67 15.76
N VAL A 100 2.05 -14.39 16.33
CA VAL A 100 2.26 -15.82 16.05
C VAL A 100 1.03 -16.66 16.45
N ASP A 101 0.25 -16.18 17.41
CA ASP A 101 -1.02 -16.75 17.86
C ASP A 101 -2.23 -16.28 17.03
N SER A 102 -1.99 -15.67 15.88
CA SER A 102 -3.00 -15.09 14.98
C SER A 102 -3.82 -13.95 15.58
N LYS A 103 -3.40 -13.38 16.72
CA LYS A 103 -4.05 -12.17 17.27
C LYS A 103 -3.57 -10.92 16.57
N ILE A 104 -4.51 -10.03 16.28
CA ILE A 104 -4.22 -8.74 15.66
C ILE A 104 -3.72 -7.78 16.75
N LEU A 105 -2.53 -7.21 16.55
CA LEU A 105 -1.94 -6.26 17.49
C LEU A 105 -2.16 -4.83 17.00
N TYR A 106 -3.36 -4.29 17.23
CA TYR A 106 -3.77 -2.96 16.76
C TYR A 106 -2.89 -1.80 17.28
N ARG A 107 -2.16 -1.97 18.38
CA ARG A 107 -1.24 -0.94 18.91
C ARG A 107 0.14 -0.95 18.25
N LYS A 108 0.51 -2.04 17.56
CA LYS A 108 1.78 -2.10 16.82
C LYS A 108 1.73 -1.19 15.61
N ASN A 109 2.91 -0.92 15.07
CA ASN A 109 3.08 -0.21 13.81
C ASN A 109 2.25 -0.85 12.68
N LYS A 110 2.08 -0.08 11.61
CA LYS A 110 1.26 -0.42 10.45
C LYS A 110 2.11 -0.35 9.21
N LYS A 111 1.83 -1.21 8.24
CA LYS A 111 2.17 -0.90 6.84
C LYS A 111 1.01 -0.14 6.22
N ILE A 112 1.31 0.83 5.35
CA ILE A 112 0.30 1.63 4.64
C ILE A 112 0.62 1.54 3.16
N HIS A 113 -0.21 0.80 2.41
CA HIS A 113 -0.01 0.56 0.98
C HIS A 113 -0.86 1.51 0.15
N ILE A 114 -0.35 2.03 -0.96
CA ILE A 114 -1.22 2.67 -1.95
C ILE A 114 -1.99 1.59 -2.70
N THR A 115 -3.30 1.76 -2.85
CA THR A 115 -4.20 0.68 -3.28
C THR A 115 -4.01 0.22 -4.72
N ASP A 116 -3.54 1.11 -5.59
CA ASP A 116 -3.43 0.89 -7.02
C ASP A 116 -2.12 1.49 -7.57
N PRO A 117 -1.45 0.82 -8.55
CA PRO A 117 -0.16 1.27 -9.04
C PRO A 117 -0.23 2.60 -9.81
N PHE A 118 -1.35 2.93 -10.45
CA PHE A 118 -1.53 4.25 -11.06
C PHE A 118 -1.68 5.34 -9.99
N LEU A 119 -2.42 5.07 -8.91
CA LEU A 119 -2.50 5.99 -7.78
C LEU A 119 -1.13 6.17 -7.13
N TYR A 120 -0.33 5.11 -7.00
CA TYR A 120 1.03 5.20 -6.45
C TYR A 120 1.87 6.19 -7.26
N ASP A 121 1.91 6.05 -8.59
CA ASP A 121 2.68 6.96 -9.45
C ASP A 121 2.13 8.40 -9.44
N THR A 122 0.80 8.54 -9.39
CA THR A 122 0.14 9.85 -9.33
C THR A 122 0.45 10.56 -8.01
N ILE A 123 0.45 9.83 -6.90
CA ILE A 123 0.77 10.38 -5.57
C ILE A 123 2.25 10.72 -5.48
N CYS A 124 3.15 9.85 -5.95
CA CYS A 124 4.58 10.13 -6.05
C CYS A 124 4.85 11.47 -6.75
N GLU A 125 4.21 11.70 -7.91
CA GLU A 125 4.31 12.98 -8.61
C GLU A 125 3.72 14.14 -7.82
N PHE A 126 2.56 13.96 -7.19
CA PHE A 126 1.93 15.00 -6.38
C PHE A 126 2.79 15.45 -5.18
N VAL A 127 3.50 14.51 -4.55
CA VAL A 127 4.35 14.76 -3.37
C VAL A 127 5.82 14.99 -3.71
N ASP A 128 6.19 15.00 -4.99
CA ASP A 128 7.58 15.14 -5.47
C ASP A 128 8.52 14.05 -4.91
N ALA A 129 8.11 12.79 -5.04
CA ALA A 129 8.86 11.62 -4.60
C ALA A 129 9.10 10.63 -5.75
N GLU A 130 10.29 10.02 -5.76
CA GLU A 130 10.63 9.01 -6.77
C GLU A 130 9.87 7.70 -6.52
N PRO A 131 9.17 7.15 -7.52
CA PRO A 131 8.47 5.88 -7.37
C PRO A 131 9.44 4.70 -7.26
N VAL A 132 9.19 3.80 -6.31
CA VAL A 132 9.97 2.56 -6.14
C VAL A 132 9.13 1.37 -6.59
N VAL A 133 9.69 0.59 -7.52
CA VAL A 133 9.00 -0.55 -8.15
C VAL A 133 8.69 -1.65 -7.13
N ASP A 134 9.60 -1.90 -6.19
CA ASP A 134 9.46 -2.93 -5.15
C ASP A 134 8.24 -2.64 -4.27
N ASP A 135 8.15 -1.44 -3.70
CA ASP A 135 7.00 -0.97 -2.92
C ASP A 135 5.67 -1.06 -3.68
N LYS A 136 5.71 -0.69 -4.97
CA LYS A 136 4.54 -0.73 -5.83
C LYS A 136 4.07 -2.17 -6.06
N LEU A 137 5.00 -3.11 -6.28
CA LEU A 137 4.68 -4.53 -6.42
C LEU A 137 4.11 -5.13 -5.14
N GLU A 138 4.74 -4.85 -4.00
CA GLU A 138 4.24 -5.29 -2.69
C GLU A 138 2.83 -4.76 -2.44
N SER A 139 2.61 -3.46 -2.69
CA SER A 139 1.29 -2.83 -2.56
C SER A 139 0.25 -3.47 -3.46
N VAL A 140 0.58 -3.75 -4.73
CA VAL A 140 -0.32 -4.45 -5.65
C VAL A 140 -0.73 -5.82 -5.09
N VAL A 141 0.23 -6.63 -4.61
CA VAL A 141 -0.08 -7.96 -4.07
C VAL A 141 -0.93 -7.85 -2.80
N ALA A 142 -0.53 -6.99 -1.86
CA ALA A 142 -1.23 -6.77 -0.60
C ALA A 142 -2.68 -6.32 -0.81
N THR A 143 -2.90 -5.35 -1.70
CA THR A 143 -4.22 -4.74 -1.89
C THR A 143 -5.15 -5.64 -2.70
N HIS A 144 -4.64 -6.45 -3.63
CA HIS A 144 -5.44 -7.46 -4.31
C HIS A 144 -5.85 -8.60 -3.36
N LEU A 145 -4.94 -9.07 -2.50
CA LEU A 145 -5.27 -10.07 -1.49
C LEU A 145 -6.30 -9.54 -0.49
N ALA A 146 -6.17 -8.27 -0.07
CA ALA A 146 -7.08 -7.62 0.87
C ALA A 146 -8.53 -7.52 0.37
N ARG A 147 -8.78 -7.68 -0.94
CA ARG A 147 -10.13 -7.75 -1.51
C ARG A 147 -10.83 -9.08 -1.24
N LYS A 148 -10.08 -10.14 -0.94
CA LYS A 148 -10.62 -11.49 -0.71
C LYS A 148 -10.36 -12.05 0.68
N TYR A 149 -9.29 -11.60 1.34
CA TYR A 149 -8.82 -12.20 2.59
C TYR A 149 -8.43 -11.13 3.62
N PRO A 150 -8.46 -11.44 4.92
CA PRO A 150 -7.78 -10.65 5.94
C PRO A 150 -6.27 -10.64 5.70
N VAL A 151 -5.72 -9.44 5.48
CA VAL A 151 -4.30 -9.21 5.21
C VAL A 151 -3.65 -8.46 6.36
N PHE A 152 -2.47 -8.96 6.74
CA PHE A 152 -1.63 -8.48 7.82
C PHE A 152 -0.17 -8.42 7.35
N TYR A 153 0.73 -8.02 8.24
CA TYR A 153 2.16 -8.22 8.08
C TYR A 153 2.73 -8.80 9.38
N TRP A 154 3.94 -9.35 9.32
CA TRP A 154 4.63 -9.83 10.52
C TRP A 154 6.07 -9.35 10.54
N ARG A 155 6.57 -9.02 11.74
CA ARG A 155 7.98 -8.63 11.92
C ARG A 155 8.52 -9.00 13.29
N ASN A 156 9.76 -9.50 13.31
CA ASN A 156 10.60 -9.56 14.50
C ASN A 156 12.06 -9.31 14.08
N LYS A 157 12.94 -10.33 14.17
CA LYS A 157 14.30 -10.28 13.62
C LYS A 157 14.32 -10.29 12.08
N THR A 158 13.27 -10.83 11.47
CA THR A 158 13.01 -10.80 10.04
C THR A 158 11.63 -10.18 9.80
N GLU A 159 11.34 -9.80 8.56
CA GLU A 159 10.06 -9.26 8.14
C GLU A 159 9.40 -10.21 7.13
N VAL A 160 8.07 -10.25 7.15
CA VAL A 160 7.23 -10.86 6.12
C VAL A 160 6.33 -9.77 5.61
N ASP A 161 6.43 -9.47 4.30
CA ASP A 161 5.72 -8.35 3.70
C ASP A 161 4.22 -8.44 3.92
N ILE A 162 3.65 -9.61 3.65
CA ILE A 162 2.22 -9.87 3.65
C ILE A 162 1.95 -11.20 4.37
N VAL A 163 0.97 -11.20 5.27
CA VAL A 163 0.44 -12.40 5.92
C VAL A 163 -1.05 -12.48 5.66
N VAL A 164 -1.48 -13.57 5.02
CA VAL A 164 -2.90 -13.86 4.80
C VAL A 164 -3.37 -14.84 5.86
N LEU A 165 -4.54 -14.58 6.45
CA LEU A 165 -5.18 -15.47 7.41
C LEU A 165 -6.34 -16.23 6.75
N THR A 166 -6.16 -17.53 6.51
CA THR A 166 -7.18 -18.44 5.94
C THR A 166 -7.38 -19.64 6.86
N ASP A 167 -8.63 -19.95 7.24
CA ASP A 167 -8.97 -21.07 8.14
C ASP A 167 -8.09 -21.16 9.42
N ASN A 168 -7.85 -20.00 10.06
CA ASN A 168 -6.96 -19.84 11.22
C ASN A 168 -5.48 -20.22 10.99
N ARG A 169 -5.05 -20.30 9.72
CA ARG A 169 -3.66 -20.54 9.32
C ARG A 169 -3.08 -19.28 8.69
N GLN A 170 -1.82 -19.03 9.00
CA GLN A 170 -1.06 -17.93 8.41
C GLN A 170 -0.29 -18.42 7.19
N LEU A 171 -0.49 -17.74 6.08
CA LEU A 171 0.37 -17.82 4.91
C LEU A 171 1.21 -16.55 4.81
N GLY A 172 2.54 -16.70 4.90
CA GLY A 172 3.45 -15.59 4.62
C GLY A 172 3.73 -15.45 3.14
N ILE A 173 3.74 -14.22 2.64
CA ILE A 173 4.06 -13.91 1.25
C ILE A 173 5.14 -12.82 1.29
N GLU A 174 6.25 -13.11 0.62
CA GLU A 174 7.33 -12.17 0.36
C GLU A 174 7.26 -11.74 -1.11
N VAL A 175 7.41 -10.46 -1.38
CA VAL A 175 7.37 -9.91 -2.75
C VAL A 175 8.76 -9.43 -3.16
N LYS A 176 9.22 -9.85 -4.34
CA LYS A 176 10.53 -9.44 -4.86
C LYS A 176 10.47 -9.01 -6.31
N THR A 177 11.28 -8.01 -6.67
CA THR A 177 11.47 -7.67 -8.07
C THR A 177 12.30 -8.73 -8.80
N THR A 178 13.38 -9.21 -8.18
CA THR A 178 14.27 -10.26 -8.70
C THR A 178 14.38 -11.45 -7.74
N ALA A 179 14.82 -12.60 -8.25
CA ALA A 179 15.05 -13.77 -7.41
C ALA A 179 16.16 -13.49 -6.37
N GLY A 180 15.96 -13.91 -5.13
CA GLY A 180 16.95 -13.75 -4.06
C GLY A 180 16.56 -14.47 -2.78
N SER A 181 17.50 -14.65 -1.87
CA SER A 181 17.28 -15.38 -0.61
C SER A 181 16.36 -14.62 0.34
N TRP A 182 15.47 -15.34 1.01
CA TRP A 182 14.60 -14.80 2.06
C TRP A 182 14.63 -15.73 3.27
N ILE A 183 14.75 -15.15 4.47
CA ILE A 183 14.82 -15.92 5.71
C ILE A 183 13.42 -16.07 6.27
N LYS A 184 12.80 -17.19 5.92
CA LYS A 184 11.49 -17.59 6.41
C LYS A 184 11.43 -17.63 7.95
N PRO A 185 10.45 -16.98 8.59
CA PRO A 185 10.22 -17.12 10.02
C PRO A 185 9.79 -18.55 10.40
N LYS A 186 10.34 -19.08 11.50
CA LYS A 186 10.10 -20.46 11.96
C LYS A 186 8.63 -20.81 12.20
N HIS A 187 7.81 -19.83 12.60
CA HIS A 187 6.40 -20.07 12.96
C HIS A 187 5.49 -20.21 11.73
N LEU A 188 5.86 -19.61 10.59
CA LEU A 188 5.07 -19.71 9.37
C LEU A 188 5.35 -21.04 8.70
N LYS A 189 4.37 -21.95 8.72
CA LYS A 189 4.52 -23.26 8.06
C LYS A 189 4.44 -23.11 6.53
N ASN A 190 3.51 -22.28 6.06
CA ASN A 190 3.28 -22.03 4.64
C ASN A 190 3.81 -20.65 4.27
N THR A 191 4.57 -20.60 3.18
CA THR A 191 5.13 -19.35 2.67
C THR A 191 5.24 -19.36 1.15
N LEU A 192 5.06 -18.20 0.51
CA LEU A 192 5.31 -17.98 -0.90
C LEU A 192 6.31 -16.84 -1.07
N VAL A 193 7.21 -16.97 -2.03
CA VAL A 193 8.05 -15.86 -2.50
C VAL A 193 7.61 -15.58 -3.92
N LEU A 194 7.04 -14.40 -4.15
CA LEU A 194 6.50 -13.98 -5.44
C LEU A 194 7.47 -13.01 -6.10
N THR A 195 7.99 -13.41 -7.24
CA THR A 195 8.74 -12.49 -8.12
C THR A 195 7.79 -11.70 -9.02
N ARG A 196 8.27 -10.58 -9.56
CA ARG A 196 7.53 -9.77 -10.57
C ARG A 196 6.88 -10.59 -11.69
N PHE A 197 7.49 -11.70 -12.11
CA PHE A 197 6.98 -12.55 -13.19
C PHE A 197 5.86 -13.50 -12.74
N GLN A 198 5.82 -13.88 -11.46
CA GLN A 198 4.82 -14.80 -10.91
C GLN A 198 3.55 -14.07 -10.46
N ILE A 199 3.67 -12.80 -10.06
CA ILE A 199 2.56 -11.99 -9.54
C ILE A 199 1.34 -11.99 -10.47
N PRO A 200 1.43 -11.78 -11.80
CA PRO A 200 0.24 -11.73 -12.64
C PRO A 200 -0.57 -13.03 -12.63
N LEU A 201 0.11 -14.19 -12.73
CA LEU A 201 -0.55 -15.49 -12.72
C LEU A 201 -1.11 -15.83 -11.33
N PHE A 202 -0.36 -15.50 -10.27
CA PHE A 202 -0.81 -15.66 -8.90
C PHE A 202 -2.10 -14.85 -8.63
N LEU A 203 -2.12 -13.57 -9.01
CA LEU A 203 -3.28 -12.70 -8.79
C LEU A 203 -4.47 -13.06 -9.68
N ALA A 204 -4.25 -13.58 -10.89
CA ALA A 204 -5.34 -14.06 -11.75
C ALA A 204 -6.05 -15.31 -11.20
N SER A 205 -5.34 -16.14 -10.44
CA SER A 205 -5.84 -17.39 -9.87
C SER A 205 -6.09 -17.31 -8.37
N ILE A 206 -6.07 -16.10 -7.80
CA ILE A 206 -6.02 -15.82 -6.35
C ILE A 206 -7.03 -16.66 -5.56
N ASN A 207 -6.51 -17.77 -5.05
CA ASN A 207 -7.19 -18.79 -4.27
C ASN A 207 -6.14 -19.32 -3.29
N VAL A 208 -6.29 -18.92 -2.03
CA VAL A 208 -5.27 -18.96 -0.98
C VAL A 208 -5.89 -19.41 0.33
#